data_AF-A0A1R4HJM3-F1
#
_entry.id   AF-A0A1R4HJM3-F1
#
_cell.length_a   1.000
_cell.length_b   1.000
_cell.length_c   1.000
_cell.angle_alpha   90.00
_cell.angle_beta   90.00
_cell.angle_gamma   90.00
#
_symmetry.space_group_name_H-M   'P 1'
#
loop_
_entity.id
_entity.type
_entity.pdbx_description
1 polymer ?
#
loop_
_entity_poly.entity_id
_entity_poly.type
_entity_poly.pdbx_seq_one_letter_code
_entity_poly.pdbx_strand_id
1 'polypeptide(L)'
;MDTIIKQLAFEDISQTYITCDPISKAGYLESFILSTIPEEQRNCIEHFLECSQFKSKENHKAILNKIYNIAYPNAPYDFEHCHFNSLKEKLLHLFN
;
A
#
# COMPACT_ATOMS: atom_id res chain seq x y z
N MET A 1 -13.41 -15.33 -0.74
CA MET A 1 -13.21 -14.72 -2.07
C MET A 1 -13.97 -13.41 -2.08
N ASP A 2 -13.27 -12.31 -2.39
CA ASP A 2 -13.77 -10.94 -2.28
C ASP A 2 -15.02 -10.71 -3.15
N THR A 3 -16.12 -10.25 -2.52
CA THR A 3 -17.41 -9.98 -3.17
C THR A 3 -17.28 -8.97 -4.31
N ILE A 4 -16.32 -8.06 -4.21
CA ILE A 4 -16.03 -7.01 -5.21
C ILE A 4 -15.41 -7.60 -6.48
N ILE A 5 -14.47 -8.54 -6.36
CA ILE A 5 -13.82 -9.18 -7.52
C ILE A 5 -14.86 -9.89 -8.38
N LYS A 6 -15.80 -10.58 -7.72
CA LYS A 6 -16.91 -11.28 -8.37
C LYS A 6 -17.95 -10.32 -8.99
N GLN A 7 -18.23 -9.20 -8.33
CA GLN A 7 -19.14 -8.18 -8.87
C GLN A 7 -18.57 -7.47 -10.10
N LEU A 8 -17.25 -7.34 -10.16
CA LEU A 8 -16.55 -6.70 -11.28
C LEU A 8 -16.18 -7.67 -12.41
N ALA A 9 -16.47 -8.98 -12.26
CA ALA A 9 -16.10 -10.03 -13.21
C ALA A 9 -14.58 -10.11 -13.49
N PHE A 10 -13.76 -9.89 -12.47
CA PHE A 10 -12.29 -9.86 -12.58
C PHE A 10 -11.62 -11.14 -12.07
N GLU A 11 -12.37 -12.21 -11.86
CA GLU A 11 -11.86 -13.47 -11.29
C GLU A 11 -10.64 -14.00 -12.06
N ASP A 12 -10.68 -13.92 -13.39
CA ASP A 12 -9.65 -14.47 -14.28
C ASP A 12 -8.36 -13.65 -14.34
N ILE A 13 -8.39 -12.39 -13.88
CA ILE A 13 -7.22 -11.49 -13.89
C ILE A 13 -6.74 -11.07 -12.49
N SER A 14 -7.53 -11.38 -11.45
CA SER A 14 -7.25 -10.93 -10.09
C SER A 14 -5.97 -11.58 -9.54
N GLN A 15 -5.08 -10.74 -9.01
CA GLN A 15 -3.84 -11.19 -8.36
C GLN A 15 -3.80 -10.65 -6.94
N THR A 16 -3.64 -11.54 -5.97
CA THR A 16 -3.52 -11.19 -4.56
C THR A 16 -2.06 -11.08 -4.19
N TYR A 17 -1.66 -9.92 -3.66
CA TYR A 17 -0.33 -9.69 -3.12
C TYR A 17 -0.39 -9.67 -1.60
N ILE A 18 0.48 -10.45 -0.96
CA ILE A 18 0.63 -10.46 0.50
C ILE A 18 1.74 -9.47 0.85
N THR A 19 1.39 -8.39 1.54
CA THR A 19 2.33 -7.30 1.90
C THR A 19 2.90 -7.44 3.32
N CYS A 20 2.71 -8.59 3.97
CA CYS A 20 3.26 -8.85 5.31
C CYS A 20 4.54 -9.69 5.24
N ASP A 21 5.33 -9.63 6.31
CA ASP A 21 6.50 -10.48 6.46
C ASP A 21 6.10 -11.96 6.35
N PRO A 22 6.74 -12.74 5.46
CA PRO A 22 6.27 -14.09 5.14
C PRO A 22 6.39 -15.07 6.30
N ILE A 23 7.28 -14.80 7.26
CA ILE A 23 7.63 -15.68 8.39
C ILE A 23 6.77 -15.34 9.62
N SER A 24 6.84 -14.11 10.09
CA SER A 24 6.12 -13.61 11.27
C SER A 24 4.67 -13.24 10.98
N LYS A 25 4.29 -13.10 9.71
CA LYS A 25 3.00 -12.54 9.25
C LYS A 25 2.72 -11.15 9.80
N ALA A 26 3.74 -10.48 10.33
CA ALA A 26 3.65 -9.14 10.86
C ALA A 26 3.88 -8.10 9.76
N GLY A 27 3.43 -6.88 10.00
CA GLY A 27 3.50 -5.80 9.03
C GLY A 27 2.35 -5.80 8.03
N TYR A 28 2.09 -4.63 7.50
CA TYR A 28 1.01 -4.31 6.56
C TYR A 28 1.56 -3.24 5.60
N LEU A 29 0.77 -2.80 4.62
CA LEU A 29 1.24 -1.88 3.58
C LEU A 29 1.97 -0.65 4.17
N GLU A 30 1.46 -0.12 5.27
CA GLU A 30 2.03 1.03 5.95
C GLU A 30 3.39 0.72 6.59
N SER A 31 3.62 -0.51 7.06
CA SER A 31 4.95 -0.96 7.52
C SER A 31 5.95 -1.03 6.37
N PHE A 32 5.51 -1.40 5.17
CA PHE A 32 6.34 -1.38 3.96
C PHE A 32 6.64 0.06 3.53
N ILE A 33 5.65 0.96 3.57
CA ILE A 33 5.86 2.38 3.28
C ILE A 33 6.87 2.99 4.26
N LEU A 34 6.77 2.68 5.55
CA LEU A 34 7.73 3.16 6.55
C LEU A 34 9.14 2.62 6.34
N SER A 35 9.32 1.47 5.69
CA SER A 35 10.66 0.95 5.41
C SER A 35 11.32 1.57 4.17
N THR A 36 10.54 2.21 3.29
CA THR A 36 11.04 2.83 2.06
C THR A 36 11.37 4.32 2.20
N ILE A 37 10.93 4.97 3.27
CA ILE A 37 11.30 6.36 3.57
C ILE A 37 12.71 6.45 4.16
N PRO A 38 13.43 7.58 3.98
CA PRO A 38 14.76 7.75 4.56
C PRO A 38 14.74 7.70 6.09
N GLU A 39 15.86 7.27 6.67
CA GLU A 39 15.99 6.91 8.09
C GLU A 39 15.62 8.05 9.05
N GLU A 40 16.00 9.29 8.71
CA GLU A 40 15.68 10.46 9.53
C GLU A 40 14.17 10.68 9.66
N GLN A 41 13.42 10.62 8.54
CA GLN A 41 11.96 10.76 8.58
C GLN A 41 11.30 9.59 9.30
N ARG A 42 11.80 8.36 9.09
CA ARG A 42 11.31 7.17 9.79
C ARG A 42 11.40 7.33 11.29
N ASN A 43 12.56 7.76 11.79
CA ASN A 43 12.80 7.96 13.21
C ASN A 43 11.86 9.02 13.81
N CYS A 44 11.60 10.13 13.09
CA CYS A 44 10.64 11.14 13.52
C CYS A 44 9.22 10.59 13.68
N ILE A 45 8.79 9.75 12.74
CA ILE A 45 7.44 9.17 12.73
C ILE A 45 7.30 8.14 13.84
N GLU A 46 8.29 7.27 14.01
CA GLU A 46 8.32 6.27 15.09
C GLU A 46 8.28 6.95 16.46
N HIS A 47 9.10 7.99 16.67
CA HIS A 47 9.04 8.79 17.91
C HIS A 47 7.67 9.43 18.12
N PHE A 48 7.07 10.00 17.08
CA PHE A 48 5.74 10.60 17.18
C PHE A 48 4.67 9.56 17.58
N LEU A 49 4.71 8.36 17.00
CA LEU A 49 3.79 7.27 17.32
C LEU A 49 3.97 6.77 18.76
N GLU A 50 5.20 6.66 19.23
CA GLU A 50 5.52 6.31 20.62
C GLU A 50 5.03 7.38 21.60
N CYS A 51 5.28 8.66 21.32
CA CYS A 51 4.89 9.78 22.17
C CYS A 51 3.37 10.00 22.21
N SER A 52 2.67 9.73 21.11
CA SER A 52 1.25 10.08 20.97
C SER A 52 0.29 9.05 21.57
N GLN A 53 0.78 7.93 22.12
CA GLN A 53 -0.01 6.82 22.67
C GLN A 53 -1.10 6.27 21.72
N PHE A 54 -1.04 6.58 20.41
CA PHE A 54 -1.96 6.08 19.40
C PHE A 54 -1.65 4.62 19.06
N LYS A 55 -1.91 3.71 20.01
CA LYS A 55 -1.57 2.28 19.90
C LYS A 55 -2.54 1.44 19.05
N SER A 56 -3.69 1.99 18.63
CA SER A 56 -4.63 1.22 17.80
C SER A 56 -4.21 1.19 16.33
N LYS A 57 -4.52 0.09 15.64
CA LYS A 57 -4.23 -0.09 14.22
C LYS A 57 -4.93 0.95 13.34
N GLU A 58 -6.16 1.35 13.67
CA GLU A 58 -6.86 2.38 12.89
C GLU A 58 -6.16 3.75 12.97
N ASN A 59 -5.66 4.12 14.15
CA ASN A 59 -5.00 5.41 14.33
C ASN A 59 -3.64 5.45 13.61
N HIS A 60 -2.89 4.35 13.62
CA HIS A 60 -1.68 4.19 12.80
C HIS A 60 -1.97 4.40 11.32
N LYS A 61 -3.04 3.78 10.78
CA LYS A 61 -3.42 3.93 9.37
C LYS A 61 -3.75 5.37 8.99
N ALA A 62 -4.50 6.08 9.84
CA ALA A 62 -4.86 7.47 9.56
C ALA A 62 -3.65 8.42 9.58
N ILE A 63 -2.75 8.24 10.55
CA ILE A 63 -1.53 9.05 10.69
C ILE A 63 -0.57 8.76 9.53
N LEU A 64 -0.35 7.47 9.22
CA LEU A 64 0.55 7.06 8.13
C LEU A 64 0.03 7.49 6.77
N ASN A 65 -1.28 7.41 6.51
CA ASN A 65 -1.86 7.98 5.29
C ASN A 65 -1.62 9.49 5.19
N LYS A 66 -1.73 10.22 6.31
CA LYS A 66 -1.49 11.68 6.32
C LYS A 66 -0.03 11.99 5.99
N ILE A 67 0.90 11.27 6.63
CA ILE A 67 2.34 11.39 6.39
C ILE A 67 2.66 11.05 4.94
N TYR A 68 2.09 9.95 4.44
CA TYR A 68 2.28 9.52 3.06
C TYR A 68 1.86 10.59 2.06
N ASN A 69 0.67 11.18 2.23
CA ASN A 69 0.18 12.25 1.37
C ASN A 69 1.03 13.53 1.45
N ILE A 70 1.68 13.80 2.59
CA ILE A 70 2.57 14.96 2.76
C ILE A 70 3.93 14.69 2.12
N ALA A 71 4.53 13.52 2.37
CA ALA A 71 5.85 13.14 1.90
C ALA A 71 5.86 12.79 0.40
N TYR A 72 4.75 12.25 -0.10
CA TYR A 72 4.54 11.84 -1.47
C TYR A 72 3.28 12.51 -2.03
N PRO A 73 3.37 13.81 -2.38
CA PRO A 73 2.23 14.57 -2.90
C PRO A 73 1.79 14.09 -4.29
N ASN A 74 2.68 13.42 -5.02
CA ASN A 74 2.39 12.79 -6.30
C ASN A 74 1.96 11.34 -6.10
N ALA A 75 1.17 10.82 -7.05
CA ALA A 75 0.80 9.42 -7.03
C ALA A 75 2.05 8.54 -6.89
N PRO A 76 2.08 7.58 -5.96
CA PRO A 76 3.25 6.76 -5.68
C PRO A 76 3.53 5.74 -6.78
N TYR A 77 2.65 5.66 -7.76
CA TYR A 77 2.78 4.86 -8.95
C TYR A 77 2.71 5.80 -10.15
N ASP A 78 3.60 5.56 -11.10
CA ASP A 78 3.52 6.12 -12.43
C ASP A 78 2.95 5.04 -13.35
N PHE A 79 1.68 5.16 -13.71
CA PHE A 79 1.05 4.18 -14.59
C PHE A 79 1.70 4.16 -15.98
N GLU A 80 2.42 5.21 -16.39
CA GLU A 80 3.18 5.21 -17.64
C GLU A 80 4.45 4.36 -17.58
N HIS A 81 4.92 4.00 -16.39
CA HIS A 81 6.12 3.17 -16.21
C HIS A 81 5.95 1.78 -16.87
N CYS A 82 7.01 1.31 -17.53
CA CYS A 82 6.99 0.06 -18.32
C CYS A 82 6.68 -1.20 -17.49
N HIS A 83 6.93 -1.18 -16.18
CA HIS A 83 6.57 -2.27 -15.27
C HIS A 83 5.04 -2.51 -15.17
N PHE A 84 4.23 -1.53 -15.56
CA PHE A 84 2.77 -1.69 -15.63
C PHE A 84 2.28 -2.24 -16.98
N ASN A 85 3.16 -2.52 -17.95
CA ASN A 85 2.73 -3.00 -19.27
C ASN A 85 1.87 -4.27 -19.20
N SER A 86 2.24 -5.24 -18.37
CA SER A 86 1.43 -6.46 -18.19
C SER A 86 0.04 -6.15 -17.59
N LEU A 87 -0.06 -5.17 -16.70
CA LEU A 87 -1.35 -4.72 -16.15
C LEU A 87 -2.18 -4.01 -17.22
N LYS A 88 -1.55 -3.14 -18.03
CA LYS A 88 -2.20 -2.45 -19.16
C LYS A 88 -2.80 -3.44 -20.15
N GLU A 89 -2.04 -4.48 -20.52
CA GLU A 89 -2.51 -5.54 -21.43
C GLU A 89 -3.72 -6.28 -20.85
N LYS A 90 -3.66 -6.68 -19.57
CA LYS A 90 -4.79 -7.34 -18.91
C LYS A 90 -6.04 -6.47 -18.86
N LEU A 91 -5.89 -5.17 -18.58
CA LEU A 91 -7.01 -4.22 -18.55
C LEU A 91 -7.62 -4.02 -19.95
N LEU A 92 -6.78 -3.93 -20.99
CA LEU A 92 -7.25 -3.84 -22.38
C LEU A 92 -8.03 -5.09 -22.81
N HIS A 93 -7.62 -6.28 -22.36
CA HIS A 93 -8.33 -7.52 -22.65
C HIS A 93 -9.68 -7.67 -21.93
N LEU A 94 -9.94 -6.84 -20.94
CA LEU A 94 -11.13 -6.97 -20.11
C LEU A 94 -12.32 -6.14 -20.62
N PHE A 95 -12.02 -5.04 -21.30
CA PHE A 95 -13.03 -4.16 -21.91
C PHE A 95 -13.22 -4.38 -23.43
N ASN A 96 -12.54 -5.39 -23.99
CA ASN A 96 -12.68 -5.84 -25.39
C ASN A 96 -13.29 -7.23 -25.43
#